data_AF-A0A6A6LU60-F1
#
_entry.id   AF-A0A6A6LU60-F1
#
_cell.length_a   1.000
_cell.length_b   1.000
_cell.length_c   1.000
_cell.angle_alpha   90.00
_cell.angle_beta   90.00
_cell.angle_gamma   90.00
#
_symmetry.space_group_name_H-M   'P 1'
#
loop_
_entity.id
_entity.type
_entity.pdbx_description
1 polymer ?
#
loop_
_entity_poly.entity_id
_entity_poly.type
_entity_poly.pdbx_seq_one_letter_code
_entity_poly.pdbx_strand_id
1 'polypeptide(L)'
;MALKHIEAFVLTFSDQQTFAVAATSSAPAALAQVTERARIPEAGQLRCSGAEIGRFVAMLRNPSSILKACAAFALLQFTIPGGRHAMHHASLMKNVGAARVVRAAAAAATAPLEAKIFARIVLRNLERHQIEPSI
;
A
#
# COMPACT_ATOMS: atom_id res chain seq x y z
N MET A 1 -12.68 20.31 2.23
CA MET A 1 -11.84 20.68 1.06
C MET A 1 -10.58 19.82 0.97
N ALA A 2 -9.72 19.73 1.99
CA ALA A 2 -8.48 18.93 1.93
C ALA A 2 -8.68 17.41 1.65
N LEU A 3 -9.59 16.74 2.36
CA LEU A 3 -9.83 15.30 2.16
C LEU A 3 -10.33 14.97 0.74
N LYS A 4 -11.11 15.86 0.11
CA LYS A 4 -11.55 15.67 -1.28
C LYS A 4 -10.39 15.70 -2.26
N HIS A 5 -9.38 16.54 -2.03
CA HIS A 5 -8.18 16.56 -2.87
C HIS A 5 -7.32 15.31 -2.68
N ILE A 6 -7.22 14.80 -1.45
CA ILE A 6 -6.54 13.53 -1.16
C ILE A 6 -7.24 12.37 -1.87
N GLU A 7 -8.58 12.32 -1.79
CA GLU A 7 -9.38 11.32 -2.48
C GLU A 7 -9.17 11.39 -3.99
N ALA A 8 -9.32 12.58 -4.59
CA ALA A 8 -9.09 12.79 -6.01
C ALA A 8 -7.68 12.34 -6.44
N PHE A 9 -6.66 12.67 -5.65
CA PHE A 9 -5.28 12.24 -5.91
C PHE A 9 -5.12 10.72 -5.88
N VAL A 10 -5.68 10.02 -4.88
CA VAL A 10 -5.59 8.55 -4.85
C VAL A 10 -6.33 7.92 -6.04
N LEU A 11 -7.45 8.51 -6.44
CA LEU A 11 -8.24 8.02 -7.57
C LEU A 11 -7.54 8.18 -8.92
N THR A 12 -6.59 9.13 -9.09
CA THR A 12 -5.81 9.21 -10.34
C THR A 12 -4.96 7.97 -10.60
N PHE A 13 -4.68 7.18 -9.57
CA PHE A 13 -3.92 5.93 -9.64
C PHE A 13 -4.81 4.68 -9.61
N SER A 14 -6.13 4.87 -9.64
CA SER A 14 -7.11 3.80 -9.47
C SER A 14 -7.85 3.53 -10.78
N ASP A 15 -7.17 2.87 -11.73
CA ASP A 15 -7.83 2.45 -12.97
C ASP A 15 -8.93 1.41 -12.68
N GLN A 16 -10.18 1.77 -12.98
CA GLN A 16 -11.35 0.95 -12.68
C GLN A 16 -11.24 -0.47 -13.25
N GLN A 17 -10.75 -0.62 -14.48
CA GLN A 17 -10.66 -1.92 -15.12
C GLN A 17 -9.62 -2.81 -14.44
N THR A 18 -8.41 -2.29 -14.23
CA THR A 18 -7.33 -3.03 -13.57
C THR A 18 -7.71 -3.39 -12.13
N PHE A 19 -8.39 -2.51 -11.39
CA PHE A 19 -8.83 -2.77 -10.02
C PHE A 19 -9.97 -3.79 -9.97
N ALA A 20 -10.91 -3.76 -10.92
CA ALA A 20 -11.96 -4.76 -11.00
C ALA A 20 -11.39 -6.17 -11.22
N VAL A 21 -10.38 -6.31 -12.09
CA VAL A 21 -9.68 -7.58 -12.31
C VAL A 21 -8.93 -8.01 -11.03
N ALA A 22 -8.25 -7.10 -10.35
CA ALA A 22 -7.57 -7.39 -9.09
C ALA A 22 -8.54 -7.74 -7.94
N ALA A 23 -9.76 -7.22 -7.98
CA ALA A 23 -10.80 -7.49 -6.99
C ALA A 23 -11.30 -8.93 -7.06
N THR A 24 -11.47 -9.46 -8.27
CA THR A 24 -12.00 -10.81 -8.52
C THR A 24 -10.90 -11.88 -8.62
N SER A 25 -9.64 -11.47 -8.75
CA SER A 25 -8.49 -12.36 -8.89
C SER A 25 -7.61 -12.40 -7.64
N SER A 26 -7.11 -13.59 -7.30
CA SER A 26 -6.00 -13.76 -6.33
C SER A 26 -4.64 -13.90 -7.02
N ALA A 27 -4.58 -13.77 -8.36
CA ALA A 27 -3.36 -13.99 -9.11
C ALA A 27 -2.33 -12.85 -8.90
N PRO A 28 -1.03 -13.17 -8.73
CA PRO A 28 0.03 -12.17 -8.61
C PRO A 28 0.08 -11.19 -9.78
N ALA A 29 -0.22 -11.65 -11.00
CA ALA A 29 -0.19 -10.82 -12.20
C ALA A 29 -1.17 -9.65 -12.18
N ALA A 30 -2.38 -9.84 -11.62
CA ALA A 30 -3.38 -8.78 -11.52
C ALA A 30 -2.91 -7.67 -10.56
N LEU A 31 -2.31 -8.05 -9.42
CA LEU A 31 -1.74 -7.11 -8.46
C LEU A 31 -0.51 -6.37 -9.02
N ALA A 32 0.29 -7.05 -9.86
CA ALA A 32 1.44 -6.43 -10.52
C ALA A 32 1.01 -5.32 -11.50
N GLN A 33 -0.08 -5.52 -12.27
CA GLN A 33 -0.62 -4.48 -13.16
C GLN A 33 -1.11 -3.25 -12.38
N VAL A 34 -1.81 -3.46 -11.26
CA VAL A 34 -2.20 -2.35 -10.37
C VAL A 34 -0.97 -1.62 -9.83
N THR A 35 0.04 -2.38 -9.37
CA THR A 35 1.27 -1.80 -8.82
C THR A 35 1.98 -0.92 -9.83
N GLU A 36 2.08 -1.37 -11.08
CA GLU A 36 2.78 -0.63 -12.12
C GLU A 36 2.06 0.67 -12.49
N ARG A 37 0.72 0.63 -12.62
CA ARG A 37 -0.07 1.84 -12.88
C ARG A 37 -0.11 2.81 -11.71
N ALA A 38 -0.04 2.29 -10.49
CA ALA A 38 -0.06 3.09 -9.27
C ALA A 38 1.31 3.69 -8.93
N ARG A 39 2.41 3.19 -9.51
CA ARG A 39 3.78 3.55 -9.13
C ARG A 39 4.06 5.03 -9.36
N ILE A 40 4.60 5.69 -8.33
CA ILE A 40 5.21 7.01 -8.40
C ILE A 40 6.73 6.82 -8.25
N PRO A 41 7.52 6.97 -9.33
CA PRO A 41 8.97 6.71 -9.29
C PRO A 41 9.70 7.46 -8.18
N GLU A 42 9.33 8.71 -7.95
CA GLU A 42 9.94 9.61 -6.96
C GLU A 42 9.66 9.14 -5.53
N ALA A 43 8.53 8.49 -5.28
CA ALA A 43 8.19 7.99 -3.96
C ALA A 43 9.15 6.90 -3.48
N GLY A 44 9.78 6.16 -4.41
CA GLY A 44 10.82 5.18 -4.11
C GLY A 44 12.12 5.78 -3.57
N GLN A 45 12.33 7.10 -3.74
CA GLN A 45 13.50 7.85 -3.25
C GLN A 45 13.28 8.42 -1.85
N LEU A 46 12.03 8.50 -1.38
CA LEU A 46 11.72 8.98 -0.05
C LEU A 46 12.19 7.97 0.98
N ARG A 47 12.81 8.45 2.06
CA ARG A 47 13.20 7.61 3.20
C ARG A 47 12.37 8.01 4.40
N CYS A 48 11.57 7.08 4.92
CA CYS A 48 10.79 7.28 6.13
C CYS A 48 11.52 6.77 7.38
N SER A 49 11.24 7.43 8.50
CA SER A 49 11.48 6.98 9.86
C SER A 49 10.43 5.95 10.30
N GLY A 50 10.73 5.23 11.39
CA GLY A 50 9.75 4.30 12.00
C GLY A 50 8.48 5.00 12.47
N ALA A 51 8.57 6.25 12.95
CA ALA A 51 7.41 7.04 13.37
C ALA A 51 6.48 7.39 12.20
N GLU A 52 7.05 7.74 11.03
CA GLU A 52 6.27 8.00 9.81
C GLU A 52 5.54 6.74 9.34
N ILE A 53 6.25 5.60 9.24
CA ILE A 53 5.62 4.33 8.89
C ILE A 53 4.52 3.94 9.89
N GLY A 54 4.80 4.09 11.19
CA GLY A 54 3.83 3.82 12.25
C GLY A 54 2.55 4.64 12.12
N ARG A 55 2.65 5.92 11.74
CA ARG A 55 1.47 6.79 11.49
C ARG A 55 0.62 6.27 10.33
N PHE A 56 1.22 5.89 9.21
CA PHE A 56 0.46 5.32 8.09
C PHE A 56 -0.20 3.99 8.46
N VAL A 57 0.50 3.13 9.19
CA VAL A 57 -0.05 1.85 9.68
C VAL A 57 -1.23 2.09 10.62
N ALA A 58 -1.13 3.04 11.55
CA ALA A 58 -2.23 3.41 12.44
C ALA A 58 -3.43 4.00 11.65
N MET A 59 -3.15 4.79 10.61
CA MET A 59 -4.16 5.42 9.75
C MET A 59 -5.03 4.40 8.99
N LEU A 60 -4.54 3.19 8.74
CA LEU A 60 -5.36 2.10 8.17
C LEU A 60 -6.58 1.71 9.04
N ARG A 61 -6.56 2.06 10.34
CA ARG A 61 -7.68 1.83 11.27
C ARG A 61 -8.61 3.03 11.42
N ASN A 62 -8.31 4.15 10.77
CA ASN A 62 -9.10 5.38 10.89
C ASN A 62 -10.54 5.18 10.37
N PRO A 63 -11.59 5.77 10.95
CA PRO A 63 -12.95 5.64 10.42
C PRO A 63 -13.12 6.22 8.99
N SER A 64 -12.30 7.19 8.59
CA SER A 64 -12.33 7.78 7.25
C SER A 64 -11.82 6.82 6.18
N SER A 65 -12.68 6.49 5.23
CA SER A 65 -12.34 5.72 4.01
C SER A 65 -11.19 6.33 3.22
N ILE A 66 -11.21 7.66 3.07
CA ILE A 66 -10.20 8.44 2.33
C ILE A 66 -8.83 8.26 2.97
N LEU A 67 -8.75 8.39 4.30
CA LEU A 67 -7.48 8.24 5.02
C LEU A 67 -6.96 6.79 4.96
N LYS A 68 -7.85 5.79 5.01
CA LYS A 68 -7.44 4.38 4.81
C LYS A 68 -6.85 4.17 3.42
N ALA A 69 -7.51 4.67 2.37
CA ALA A 69 -7.04 4.53 0.99
C ALA A 69 -5.70 5.25 0.77
N CYS A 70 -5.57 6.47 1.28
CA CYS A 70 -4.32 7.24 1.25
C CYS A 70 -3.18 6.53 1.98
N ALA A 71 -3.42 6.02 3.19
CA ALA A 71 -2.42 5.28 3.94
C ALA A 71 -1.99 3.99 3.24
N ALA A 72 -2.94 3.21 2.71
CA ALA A 72 -2.64 2.01 1.96
C ALA A 72 -1.84 2.32 0.68
N PHE A 73 -2.21 3.39 -0.03
CA PHE A 73 -1.49 3.86 -1.21
C PHE A 73 -0.05 4.29 -0.87
N ALA A 74 0.17 5.09 0.18
CA ALA A 74 1.50 5.49 0.60
C ALA A 74 2.38 4.29 0.99
N LEU A 75 1.84 3.35 1.77
CA LEU A 75 2.54 2.12 2.14
C LEU A 75 2.85 1.24 0.93
N LEU A 76 1.97 1.22 -0.07
CA LEU A 76 2.25 0.58 -1.36
C LEU A 76 3.48 1.21 -1.98
N GLN A 77 3.50 2.55 -2.17
CA GLN A 77 4.63 3.24 -2.79
C GLN A 77 5.96 2.94 -2.09
N PHE A 78 5.96 2.98 -0.76
CA PHE A 78 7.15 2.75 0.05
C PHE A 78 7.68 1.32 -0.01
N THR A 79 6.85 0.36 -0.41
CA THR A 79 7.21 -1.06 -0.42
C THR A 79 7.32 -1.65 -1.82
N ILE A 80 7.06 -0.88 -2.90
CA ILE A 80 7.23 -1.38 -4.27
C ILE A 80 8.66 -1.92 -4.48
N PRO A 81 8.83 -3.16 -4.95
CA PRO A 81 10.14 -3.69 -5.31
C PRO A 81 10.87 -2.83 -6.35
N GLY A 82 12.17 -2.64 -6.14
CA GLY A 82 13.02 -1.74 -6.94
C GLY A 82 13.06 -0.29 -6.43
N GLY A 83 12.28 0.09 -5.43
CA GLY A 83 12.44 1.38 -4.74
C GLY A 83 13.72 1.42 -3.91
N ARG A 84 14.43 2.55 -3.90
CA ARG A 84 15.73 2.73 -3.23
C ARG A 84 15.69 2.37 -1.75
N HIS A 85 14.59 2.66 -1.08
CA HIS A 85 14.40 2.42 0.36
C HIS A 85 13.35 1.34 0.68
N ALA A 86 12.95 0.52 -0.30
CA ALA A 86 11.86 -0.45 -0.14
C ALA A 86 12.11 -1.48 0.98
N MET A 87 13.32 -2.06 1.03
CA MET A 87 13.73 -3.00 2.08
C MET A 87 13.75 -2.35 3.47
N HIS A 88 14.22 -1.10 3.56
CA HIS A 88 14.22 -0.33 4.80
C HIS A 88 12.79 -0.11 5.32
N HIS A 89 11.86 0.30 4.45
CA HIS A 89 10.46 0.45 4.83
C HIS A 89 9.79 -0.87 5.19
N ALA A 90 10.08 -1.95 4.47
CA ALA A 90 9.58 -3.28 4.81
C ALA A 90 10.05 -3.73 6.20
N SER A 91 11.31 -3.48 6.54
CA SER A 91 11.86 -3.73 7.88
C SER A 91 11.16 -2.89 8.96
N LEU A 92 10.97 -1.59 8.73
CA LEU A 92 10.21 -0.72 9.64
C LEU A 92 8.78 -1.21 9.86
N MET A 93 8.10 -1.62 8.78
CA MET A 93 6.74 -2.18 8.85
C MET A 93 6.70 -3.47 9.67
N LYS A 94 7.70 -4.35 9.53
CA LYS A 94 7.85 -5.55 10.36
C LYS A 94 8.00 -5.18 11.84
N ASN A 95 8.88 -4.23 12.15
CA ASN A 95 9.18 -3.83 13.53
C ASN A 95 7.97 -3.24 14.26
N VAL A 96 7.07 -2.56 13.55
CA VAL A 96 5.82 -2.03 14.12
C VAL A 96 4.64 -3.02 14.05
N GLY A 97 4.88 -4.27 13.66
CA GLY A 97 3.84 -5.30 13.58
C GLY A 97 2.77 -5.02 12.53
N ALA A 98 3.11 -4.30 11.45
CA ALA A 98 2.15 -3.80 10.46
C ALA A 98 1.37 -4.91 9.74
N ALA A 99 1.96 -6.10 9.58
CA ALA A 99 1.37 -7.20 8.81
C ALA A 99 -0.07 -7.55 9.25
N ARG A 100 -0.35 -7.55 10.57
CA ARG A 100 -1.69 -7.82 11.09
C ARG A 100 -2.68 -6.73 10.68
N VAL A 101 -2.25 -5.47 10.74
CA VAL A 101 -3.08 -4.29 10.42
C VAL A 101 -3.39 -4.24 8.93
N VAL A 102 -2.37 -4.45 8.11
CA VAL A 102 -2.50 -4.46 6.65
C VAL A 102 -3.41 -5.62 6.21
N ARG A 103 -3.29 -6.80 6.82
CA ARG A 103 -4.20 -7.93 6.56
C ARG A 103 -5.65 -7.61 6.93
N ALA A 104 -5.89 -6.96 8.06
CA ALA A 104 -7.23 -6.50 8.41
C ALA A 104 -7.77 -5.47 7.40
N ALA A 105 -6.94 -4.53 6.94
CA ALA A 105 -7.32 -3.54 5.93
C ALA A 105 -7.66 -4.19 4.57
N ALA A 106 -6.87 -5.17 4.14
CA ALA A 106 -7.09 -5.94 2.91
C ALA A 106 -8.42 -6.72 2.93
N ALA A 107 -8.81 -7.24 4.10
CA ALA A 107 -10.00 -8.07 4.28
C ALA A 107 -11.26 -7.28 4.72
N ALA A 108 -11.14 -5.97 4.97
CA ALA A 108 -12.26 -5.19 5.48
C ALA A 108 -13.42 -5.11 4.47
N ALA A 109 -14.57 -5.69 4.82
CA ALA A 109 -15.74 -5.77 3.94
C ALA A 109 -16.28 -4.38 3.53
N THR A 110 -16.20 -3.41 4.44
CA THR A 110 -16.73 -2.05 4.27
C THR A 110 -15.68 -1.02 3.84
N ALA A 111 -14.42 -1.45 3.61
CA ALA A 111 -13.38 -0.54 3.13
C ALA A 111 -13.52 -0.27 1.62
N PRO A 112 -13.08 0.92 1.14
CA PRO A 112 -12.98 1.19 -0.28
C PRO A 112 -12.18 0.13 -1.01
N LEU A 113 -12.54 -0.13 -2.27
CA LEU A 113 -11.87 -1.14 -3.09
C LEU A 113 -10.36 -0.85 -3.18
N GLU A 114 -10.00 0.41 -3.36
CA GLU A 114 -8.63 0.89 -3.49
C GLU A 114 -7.81 0.53 -2.26
N ALA A 115 -8.32 0.85 -1.07
CA ALA A 115 -7.65 0.55 0.18
C ALA A 115 -7.39 -0.95 0.34
N LYS A 116 -8.34 -1.79 -0.07
CA LYS A 116 -8.21 -3.26 0.01
C LYS A 116 -7.15 -3.78 -0.95
N ILE A 117 -7.20 -3.36 -2.22
CA ILE A 117 -6.24 -3.80 -3.24
C ILE A 117 -4.82 -3.32 -2.91
N PHE A 118 -4.66 -2.06 -2.52
CA PHE A 118 -3.36 -1.55 -2.10
C PHE A 118 -2.81 -2.30 -0.89
N ALA A 119 -3.64 -2.58 0.13
CA ALA A 119 -3.21 -3.37 1.27
C ALA A 119 -2.80 -4.81 0.89
N ARG A 120 -3.48 -5.44 -0.07
CA ARG A 120 -3.08 -6.76 -0.61
C ARG A 120 -1.71 -6.70 -1.29
N ILE A 121 -1.45 -5.66 -2.07
CA ILE A 121 -0.14 -5.43 -2.71
C ILE A 121 0.95 -5.22 -1.66
N VAL A 122 0.68 -4.40 -0.63
CA VAL A 122 1.63 -4.17 0.47
C VAL A 122 2.00 -5.48 1.16
N LEU A 123 1.04 -6.36 1.47
CA LEU A 123 1.35 -7.68 2.05
C LEU A 123 2.28 -8.48 1.14
N ARG A 124 2.00 -8.49 -0.17
CA ARG A 124 2.81 -9.22 -1.13
C ARG A 124 4.23 -8.67 -1.23
N ASN A 125 4.37 -7.34 -1.20
CA ASN A 125 5.67 -6.69 -1.17
C ASN A 125 6.45 -7.09 0.09
N LEU A 126 5.80 -7.06 1.26
CA LEU A 126 6.43 -7.47 2.52
C LEU A 126 6.86 -8.95 2.52
N GLU A 127 6.09 -9.84 1.91
CA GLU A 127 6.45 -11.25 1.72
C GLU A 127 7.68 -11.38 0.81
N ARG A 128 7.70 -10.64 -0.30
CA ARG A 128 8.83 -10.67 -1.25
C ARG A 128 10.13 -10.17 -0.61
N HIS A 129 10.07 -9.06 0.11
CA HIS A 129 11.22 -8.48 0.82
C HIS A 129 11.74 -9.36 1.97
N GLN A 130 10.96 -10.32 2.45
CA GLN A 130 11.46 -11.30 3.43
C GLN A 130 12.33 -12.40 2.80
N ILE A 131 12.14 -12.65 1.49
CA ILE A 131 12.84 -13.70 0.76
C ILE A 131 14.11 -13.13 0.10
N GLU A 132 14.12 -11.84 -0.25
CA GLU A 132 15.29 -11.17 -0.83
C GLU A 132 16.39 -10.99 0.25
N PRO A 133 17.61 -11.53 0.03
CA PRO A 133 18.70 -11.37 0.99
C PRO A 133 19.09 -9.89 1.10
N SER A 134 19.37 -9.44 2.33
CA SER A 134 19.99 -8.13 2.56
C SER A 134 21.45 -8.24 2.11
N ILE A 135 21.75 -7.78 0.89
CA ILE A 135 23.11 -7.66 0.37
C ILE A 135 23.75 -6.40 0.93
#